data_AF-A0AAD7PNV1-F1
#
_entry.id   AF-A0AAD7PNV1-F1
#
_cell.length_a   1.000
_cell.length_b   1.000
_cell.length_c   1.000
_cell.angle_alpha   90.00
_cell.angle_beta   90.00
_cell.angle_gamma   90.00
#
_symmetry.space_group_name_H-M   'P 1'
#
loop_
_entity.id
_entity.type
_entity.pdbx_description
1 polymer ?
#
loop_
_entity_poly.entity_id
_entity_poly.type
_entity_poly.pdbx_seq_one_letter_code
_entity_poly.pdbx_strand_id
1 'polypeptide(L)'
;MLLLSSCLFFYLFGPLTLPMILELQLHQILLTSCRKYIKMSRPQDPNPHRSFFPFGNPFRMISPKGSRMSPRLIAVLNAFEETLADRLRKLMPKGKDEVLSLTWMKLAMESVAETHSDIKTLIEKLELPVCDWDEKWIDVYLDISVKLLDICIAFSSELSRLNQGHLFLQCALHKMGSSKQFVRARSSLDGWRLHINTKNPRIENCCTILDSIVESIDLPKVKNSAKGKVLMRAMYGVKVVTIFVCSVFSAAFSSSAKKLLDLNVADTFLWGQAFTNLQSTVNKEIKNIFTSGRSTALKELEAVDACVKKLYSTFQDGVDAIEADASQNIAEDLGKRAEDLSQGLDLIAKEVDGFFQVVLTGRDALLSNLRASGTVFDRTAGGNVEEQLVR
;
A
#
# COMPACT_ATOMS: atom_id res chain seq x y z
N MET A 1 20.11 14.67 35.49
CA MET A 1 20.10 13.94 34.19
C MET A 1 18.70 13.63 33.64
N LEU A 2 17.62 13.86 34.41
CA LEU A 2 16.22 13.67 33.95
C LEU A 2 15.55 14.94 33.41
N LEU A 3 16.13 16.14 33.60
CA LEU A 3 15.55 17.41 33.13
C LEU A 3 16.01 17.81 31.71
N LEU A 4 17.13 17.26 31.23
CA LEU A 4 17.62 17.51 29.85
C LEU A 4 16.87 16.67 28.80
N SER A 5 16.21 15.58 29.21
CA SER A 5 15.42 14.74 28.30
C SER A 5 14.03 15.33 28.02
N SER A 6 13.46 16.08 28.96
CA SER A 6 12.13 16.70 28.83
C SER A 6 12.13 17.91 27.90
N CYS A 7 13.23 18.68 27.89
CA CYS A 7 13.36 19.85 27.02
C CYS A 7 13.64 19.47 25.55
N LEU A 8 14.31 18.34 25.27
CA LEU A 8 14.46 17.85 23.89
C LEU A 8 13.16 17.30 23.31
N PHE A 9 12.29 16.73 24.15
CA PHE A 9 10.99 16.20 23.74
C PHE A 9 10.02 17.31 23.34
N PHE A 10 10.01 18.43 24.08
CA PHE A 10 9.18 19.61 23.77
C PHE A 10 9.64 20.40 22.55
N TYR A 11 10.92 20.31 22.17
CA TYR A 11 11.47 21.02 21.00
C TYR A 11 11.23 20.28 19.68
N LEU A 12 11.00 18.95 19.73
CA LEU A 12 10.73 18.10 18.56
C LEU A 12 9.24 17.80 18.36
N PHE A 13 8.45 17.78 19.43
CA PHE A 13 7.02 17.45 19.40
C PHE A 13 6.24 18.46 20.25
N GLY A 14 5.74 19.52 19.60
CA GLY A 14 4.89 20.53 20.25
C GLY A 14 3.66 19.94 20.98
N PRO A 15 2.88 20.78 21.70
CA PRO A 15 1.87 20.31 22.63
C PRO A 15 0.82 19.41 21.94
N LEU A 16 0.67 18.20 22.48
CA LEU A 16 -0.27 17.17 22.05
C LEU A 16 -1.69 17.75 22.07
N THR A 17 -2.35 17.77 20.91
CA THR A 17 -3.71 18.27 20.80
C THR A 17 -4.72 17.25 21.33
N LEU A 18 -5.88 17.75 21.76
CA LEU A 18 -7.04 17.00 22.28
C LEU A 18 -7.46 15.73 21.49
N PRO A 19 -7.23 15.58 20.16
CA PRO A 19 -7.58 14.35 19.45
C PRO A 19 -6.87 13.09 19.97
N MET A 20 -5.67 13.25 20.54
CA MET A 20 -4.89 12.12 21.08
C MET A 20 -5.44 11.58 22.42
N ILE A 21 -6.18 12.44 23.13
CA ILE A 21 -6.88 12.06 24.37
C ILE A 21 -8.14 11.25 24.05
N LEU A 22 -8.76 11.48 22.88
CA LEU A 22 -9.88 10.67 22.41
C LEU A 22 -9.46 9.25 21.96
N GLU A 23 -8.25 9.08 21.40
CA GLU A 23 -7.74 7.74 21.05
C GLU A 23 -7.51 6.85 22.29
N LEU A 24 -7.11 7.44 23.42
CA LEU A 24 -6.98 6.71 24.69
C LEU A 24 -8.35 6.28 25.27
N GLN A 25 -9.44 7.00 24.98
CA GLN A 25 -10.79 6.59 25.38
C GLN A 25 -11.36 5.47 24.50
N LEU A 26 -11.01 5.39 23.21
CA LEU A 26 -11.41 4.27 22.34
C LEU A 26 -10.75 2.95 22.78
N HIS A 27 -9.50 3.02 23.27
CA HIS A 27 -8.77 1.88 23.82
C HIS A 27 -9.45 1.29 25.08
N GLN A 28 -10.11 2.12 25.87
CA GLN A 28 -10.86 1.71 27.06
C GLN A 28 -12.21 1.04 26.73
N ILE A 29 -12.84 1.45 25.62
CA ILE A 29 -14.09 0.84 25.12
C ILE A 29 -13.83 -0.56 24.53
N LEU A 30 -12.72 -0.73 23.78
CA LEU A 30 -12.31 -2.04 23.23
C LEU A 30 -11.95 -3.05 24.33
N LEU A 31 -11.24 -2.62 25.39
CA LEU A 31 -10.92 -3.47 26.55
C LEU A 31 -12.18 -3.94 27.31
N THR A 32 -13.25 -3.15 27.30
CA THR A 32 -14.49 -3.49 28.00
C THR A 32 -15.33 -4.52 27.23
N SER A 33 -15.19 -4.59 25.90
CA SER A 33 -15.92 -5.55 25.06
C SER A 33 -15.36 -6.98 25.17
N CYS A 34 -14.02 -7.14 25.25
CA CYS A 34 -13.39 -8.44 25.52
C CYS A 34 -13.78 -9.02 26.90
N ARG A 35 -14.15 -8.16 27.86
CA ARG A 35 -14.52 -8.58 29.22
C ARG A 35 -15.91 -9.21 29.32
N LYS A 36 -16.80 -9.01 28.33
CA LYS A 36 -18.22 -9.41 28.41
C LYS A 36 -18.55 -10.78 27.79
N TYR A 37 -17.60 -11.45 27.15
CA TYR A 37 -17.83 -12.71 26.41
C TYR A 37 -17.25 -13.98 27.04
N ILE A 38 -17.07 -14.01 28.37
CA ILE A 38 -16.85 -15.27 29.10
C ILE A 38 -18.15 -15.64 29.81
N LYS A 39 -18.98 -16.46 29.16
CA LYS A 39 -20.13 -17.11 29.80
C LYS A 39 -19.76 -18.56 30.12
N MET A 40 -19.82 -18.88 31.41
CA MET A 40 -19.44 -20.15 32.02
C MET A 40 -20.21 -21.35 31.44
N SER A 41 -19.49 -22.38 30.99
CA SER A 41 -20.02 -23.73 30.78
C SER A 41 -19.99 -24.50 32.11
N ARG A 42 -21.14 -25.07 32.51
CA ARG A 42 -21.26 -25.91 33.73
C ARG A 42 -20.85 -27.37 33.47
N PRO A 43 -20.49 -28.14 34.53
CA PRO A 43 -19.81 -29.44 34.39
C PRO A 43 -20.75 -30.57 33.98
N GLN A 44 -20.18 -31.58 33.32
CA GLN A 44 -20.81 -32.85 32.95
C GLN A 44 -21.16 -33.68 34.18
N ASP A 45 -22.37 -34.24 34.21
CA ASP A 45 -22.73 -35.35 35.12
C ASP A 45 -22.53 -36.70 34.40
N PRO A 46 -22.14 -37.77 35.12
CA PRO A 46 -21.73 -39.03 34.52
C PRO A 46 -22.86 -40.07 34.47
N ASN A 47 -22.76 -40.91 33.43
CA ASN A 47 -23.16 -42.32 33.37
C ASN A 47 -24.59 -42.68 32.87
N PRO A 48 -24.82 -43.95 32.47
CA PRO A 48 -25.02 -44.31 31.06
C PRO A 48 -26.42 -44.91 30.84
N HIS A 49 -26.93 -44.99 29.61
CA HIS A 49 -27.70 -46.12 29.08
C HIS A 49 -28.16 -45.81 27.65
N ARG A 50 -27.55 -46.53 26.72
CA ARG A 50 -27.86 -46.61 25.30
C ARG A 50 -29.20 -47.32 25.13
N SER A 51 -30.18 -46.67 24.51
CA SER A 51 -31.34 -47.33 23.89
C SER A 51 -31.48 -46.87 22.45
N PHE A 52 -31.31 -47.83 21.53
CA PHE A 52 -31.52 -47.68 20.10
C PHE A 52 -33.03 -47.72 19.82
N PHE A 53 -33.56 -46.68 19.18
CA PHE A 53 -34.85 -46.75 18.49
C PHE A 53 -34.65 -46.39 17.01
N PRO A 54 -35.08 -47.25 16.06
CA PRO A 54 -34.85 -47.06 14.65
C PRO A 54 -36.08 -46.46 13.96
N PHE A 55 -36.45 -45.21 14.28
CA PHE A 55 -37.38 -44.45 13.43
C PHE A 55 -36.97 -42.97 13.41
N GLY A 56 -36.19 -42.63 12.39
CA GLY A 56 -35.76 -41.25 12.12
C GLY A 56 -36.92 -40.41 11.59
N ASN A 57 -37.09 -39.23 12.17
CA ASN A 57 -38.06 -38.23 11.76
C ASN A 57 -37.80 -37.77 10.30
N PRO A 58 -38.76 -37.91 9.36
CA PRO A 58 -38.56 -37.64 7.93
C PRO A 58 -38.52 -36.13 7.57
N PHE A 59 -38.70 -35.22 8.53
CA PHE A 59 -38.62 -33.77 8.31
C PHE A 59 -37.28 -33.14 8.68
N ARG A 60 -36.22 -33.93 8.88
CA ARG A 60 -34.85 -33.39 8.98
C ARG A 60 -34.31 -33.07 7.58
N MET A 61 -35.00 -32.14 6.93
CA MET A 61 -34.61 -31.54 5.67
C MET A 61 -33.22 -30.94 5.85
N ILE A 62 -32.33 -31.39 4.96
CA ILE A 62 -30.91 -31.05 4.89
C ILE A 62 -30.81 -29.52 4.78
N SER A 63 -30.54 -28.84 5.90
CA SER A 63 -30.00 -27.49 5.80
C SER A 63 -28.60 -27.64 5.20
N PRO A 64 -28.25 -26.93 4.12
CA PRO A 64 -26.88 -26.94 3.65
C PRO A 64 -26.04 -26.37 4.79
N LYS A 65 -25.17 -27.20 5.38
CA LYS A 65 -24.20 -26.84 6.43
C LYS A 65 -23.07 -25.95 5.87
N GLY A 66 -23.42 -24.94 5.09
CA GLY A 66 -22.61 -23.75 4.89
C GLY A 66 -23.18 -22.66 5.78
N SER A 67 -22.35 -21.96 6.54
CA SER A 67 -22.79 -20.74 7.22
C SER A 67 -23.30 -19.74 6.19
N ARG A 68 -24.64 -19.67 5.99
CA ARG A 68 -25.25 -18.63 5.16
C ARG A 68 -24.93 -17.29 5.82
N MET A 69 -24.26 -16.40 5.10
CA MET A 69 -23.98 -15.05 5.58
C MET A 69 -25.28 -14.33 5.87
N SER A 70 -25.34 -13.60 6.98
CA SER A 70 -26.52 -12.78 7.30
C SER A 70 -26.64 -11.62 6.33
N PRO A 71 -27.85 -11.08 6.09
CA PRO A 71 -28.04 -9.91 5.23
C PRO A 71 -27.19 -8.70 5.63
N ARG A 72 -26.98 -8.47 6.94
CA ARG A 72 -26.09 -7.41 7.45
C ARG A 72 -24.63 -7.62 7.00
N LEU A 73 -24.12 -8.85 7.07
CA LEU A 73 -22.74 -9.16 6.65
C LEU A 73 -22.57 -9.03 5.14
N ILE A 74 -23.59 -9.41 4.36
CA ILE A 74 -23.61 -9.21 2.90
C ILE A 74 -23.58 -7.71 2.57
N ALA A 75 -24.40 -6.89 3.24
CA ALA A 75 -24.43 -5.45 3.00
C ALA A 75 -23.09 -4.77 3.35
N VAL A 76 -22.45 -5.16 4.45
CA VAL A 76 -21.12 -4.66 4.84
C VAL A 76 -20.06 -5.03 3.79
N LEU A 77 -20.08 -6.27 3.29
CA LEU A 77 -19.18 -6.71 2.24
C LEU A 77 -19.42 -5.96 0.92
N ASN A 78 -20.67 -5.87 0.48
CA ASN A 78 -21.01 -5.21 -0.77
C ASN A 78 -20.62 -3.73 -0.74
N ALA A 79 -20.85 -3.03 0.36
CA ALA A 79 -20.42 -1.64 0.51
C ALA A 79 -18.91 -1.47 0.34
N PHE A 80 -18.11 -2.40 0.88
CA PHE A 80 -16.66 -2.41 0.67
C PHE A 80 -16.31 -2.67 -0.81
N GLU A 81 -16.91 -3.71 -1.42
CA GLU A 81 -16.62 -4.06 -2.82
C GLU A 81 -17.06 -2.98 -3.81
N GLU A 82 -18.18 -2.31 -3.55
CA GLU A 82 -18.66 -1.16 -4.34
C GLU A 82 -17.71 0.03 -4.23
N THR A 83 -17.26 0.36 -3.01
CA THR A 83 -16.26 1.42 -2.78
C THR A 83 -14.96 1.11 -3.52
N LEU A 84 -14.50 -0.14 -3.47
CA LEU A 84 -13.33 -0.59 -4.21
C LEU A 84 -13.54 -0.50 -5.74
N ALA A 85 -14.72 -0.90 -6.23
CA ALA A 85 -15.07 -0.78 -7.64
C ALA A 85 -15.10 0.68 -8.12
N ASP A 86 -15.67 1.59 -7.31
CA ASP A 86 -15.67 3.04 -7.56
C ASP A 86 -14.25 3.58 -7.66
N ARG A 87 -13.38 3.20 -6.72
CA ARG A 87 -11.98 3.63 -6.68
C ARG A 87 -11.20 3.13 -7.88
N LEU A 88 -11.38 1.87 -8.28
CA LEU A 88 -10.78 1.30 -9.50
C LEU A 88 -11.28 2.00 -10.77
N ARG A 89 -12.57 2.35 -10.83
CA ARG A 89 -13.14 3.13 -11.94
C ARG A 89 -12.56 4.54 -12.00
N LYS A 90 -12.32 5.19 -10.85
CA LYS A 90 -11.66 6.51 -10.78
C LYS A 90 -10.20 6.43 -11.25
N LEU A 91 -9.53 5.30 -11.01
CA LEU A 91 -8.15 5.08 -11.43
C LEU A 91 -8.00 4.79 -12.93
N MET A 92 -9.11 4.66 -13.67
CA MET A 92 -9.07 4.43 -15.11
C MET A 92 -8.47 5.64 -15.84
N PRO A 93 -7.37 5.47 -16.60
CA PRO A 93 -6.81 6.54 -17.40
C PRO A 93 -7.83 7.01 -18.45
N LYS A 94 -8.01 8.32 -18.56
CA LYS A 94 -8.85 8.98 -19.58
C LYS A 94 -8.21 8.95 -20.97
N GLY A 95 -6.89 8.77 -21.03
CA GLY A 95 -6.13 8.67 -22.27
C GLY A 95 -4.79 7.96 -22.06
N LYS A 96 -4.12 7.64 -23.18
CA LYS A 96 -2.82 6.96 -23.16
C LYS A 96 -1.71 7.78 -22.49
N ASP A 97 -1.82 9.09 -22.55
CA ASP A 97 -0.81 10.01 -21.98
C ASP A 97 -0.90 10.14 -20.46
N GLU A 98 -2.00 9.71 -19.85
CA GLU A 98 -2.17 9.71 -18.40
C GLU A 98 -1.50 8.49 -17.74
N VAL A 99 -1.35 7.38 -18.47
CA VAL A 99 -0.68 6.17 -17.97
C VAL A 99 0.78 6.49 -17.64
N LEU A 100 1.16 6.22 -16.39
CA LEU A 100 2.48 6.55 -15.83
C LEU A 100 2.83 8.05 -15.82
N SER A 101 1.82 8.93 -15.87
CA SER A 101 2.00 10.31 -15.40
C SER A 101 2.16 10.33 -13.88
N LEU A 102 2.88 11.32 -13.35
CA LEU A 102 3.05 11.45 -11.89
C LEU A 102 1.71 11.67 -11.19
N THR A 103 0.78 12.36 -11.85
CA THR A 103 -0.59 12.56 -11.34
C THR A 103 -1.34 11.23 -11.20
N TRP A 104 -1.27 10.36 -12.21
CA TRP A 104 -1.90 9.04 -12.15
C TRP A 104 -1.24 8.15 -11.09
N MET A 105 0.09 8.17 -11.01
CA MET A 105 0.83 7.39 -10.00
C MET A 105 0.48 7.84 -8.58
N LYS A 106 0.37 9.15 -8.34
CA LYS A 106 -0.10 9.70 -7.07
C LYS A 106 -1.48 9.12 -6.72
N LEU A 107 -2.44 9.25 -7.64
CA LEU A 107 -3.81 8.72 -7.45
C LEU A 107 -3.82 7.20 -7.20
N ALA A 108 -2.96 6.44 -7.89
CA ALA A 108 -2.84 5.00 -7.71
C ALA A 108 -2.37 4.63 -6.30
N MET A 109 -1.36 5.34 -5.78
CA MET A 109 -0.83 5.09 -4.43
C MET A 109 -1.81 5.54 -3.34
N GLU A 110 -2.42 6.71 -3.51
CA GLU A 110 -3.52 7.21 -2.65
C GLU A 110 -4.65 6.17 -2.57
N SER A 111 -5.06 5.63 -3.72
CA SER A 111 -6.06 4.56 -3.81
C SER A 111 -5.67 3.30 -3.02
N VAL A 112 -4.40 2.88 -3.05
CA VAL A 112 -3.91 1.75 -2.26
C VAL A 112 -4.01 2.06 -0.76
N ALA A 113 -3.51 3.23 -0.32
CA ALA A 113 -3.54 3.63 1.08
C ALA A 113 -4.97 3.70 1.64
N GLU A 114 -5.90 4.29 0.89
CA GLU A 114 -7.31 4.33 1.27
C GLU A 114 -7.93 2.92 1.36
N THR A 115 -7.63 2.05 0.39
CA THR A 115 -8.16 0.67 0.37
C THR A 115 -7.68 -0.15 1.57
N HIS A 116 -6.43 0.05 2.01
CA HIS A 116 -5.94 -0.55 3.26
C HIS A 116 -6.62 0.06 4.49
N SER A 117 -6.87 1.36 4.49
CA SER A 117 -7.58 2.04 5.58
C SER A 117 -9.03 1.57 5.72
N ASP A 118 -9.70 1.24 4.61
CA ASP A 118 -11.06 0.70 4.61
C ASP A 118 -11.17 -0.64 5.36
N ILE A 119 -10.08 -1.43 5.43
CA ILE A 119 -10.06 -2.69 6.20
C ILE A 119 -10.22 -2.42 7.70
N LYS A 120 -9.60 -1.35 8.23
CA LYS A 120 -9.80 -0.96 9.63
C LYS A 120 -11.28 -0.71 9.90
N THR A 121 -11.92 0.11 9.05
CA THR A 121 -13.36 0.41 9.12
C THR A 121 -14.21 -0.85 8.98
N LEU A 122 -13.81 -1.79 8.13
CA LEU A 122 -14.49 -3.06 7.95
C LEU A 122 -14.43 -3.93 9.22
N ILE A 123 -13.25 -4.07 9.82
CA ILE A 123 -13.04 -4.83 11.06
C ILE A 123 -13.92 -4.27 12.19
N GLU A 124 -13.99 -2.94 12.32
CA GLU A 124 -14.86 -2.25 13.27
C GLU A 124 -16.35 -2.57 13.04
N LYS A 125 -16.83 -2.46 11.79
CA LYS A 125 -18.23 -2.79 11.42
C LYS A 125 -18.58 -4.26 11.63
N LEU A 126 -17.59 -5.15 11.48
CA LEU A 126 -17.74 -6.58 11.72
C LEU A 126 -17.74 -6.92 13.21
N GLU A 127 -17.31 -6.03 14.10
CA GLU A 127 -17.12 -6.30 15.53
C GLU A 127 -16.35 -7.63 15.70
N LEU A 128 -15.26 -7.80 14.93
CA LEU A 128 -14.45 -9.02 14.92
C LEU A 128 -13.16 -8.75 15.70
N PRO A 129 -13.07 -9.17 16.97
CA PRO A 129 -11.86 -8.97 17.75
C PRO A 129 -10.70 -9.77 17.14
N VAL A 130 -9.49 -9.24 17.26
CA VAL A 130 -8.25 -9.87 16.76
C VAL A 130 -8.05 -11.27 17.34
N CYS A 131 -8.51 -11.53 18.57
CA CYS A 131 -8.40 -12.84 19.21
C CYS A 131 -9.21 -13.95 18.51
N ASP A 132 -10.16 -13.59 17.65
CA ASP A 132 -10.94 -14.55 16.86
C ASP A 132 -10.23 -14.91 15.55
N TRP A 133 -9.08 -14.29 15.26
CA TRP A 133 -8.27 -14.58 14.08
C TRP A 133 -7.51 -15.88 14.30
N ASP A 134 -7.39 -16.67 13.24
CA ASP A 134 -6.62 -17.91 13.29
C ASP A 134 -5.12 -17.60 13.16
N GLU A 135 -4.28 -18.31 13.92
CA GLU A 135 -2.85 -18.00 14.06
C GLU A 135 -2.12 -17.90 12.71
N LYS A 136 -2.47 -18.75 11.75
CA LYS A 136 -1.87 -18.73 10.40
C LYS A 136 -2.16 -17.43 9.66
N TRP A 137 -3.29 -16.77 9.95
CA TRP A 137 -3.63 -15.49 9.35
C TRP A 137 -2.83 -14.35 9.91
N ILE A 138 -2.60 -14.39 11.22
CA ILE A 138 -1.75 -13.43 11.89
C ILE A 138 -0.36 -13.51 11.27
N ASP A 139 0.19 -14.72 11.11
CA ASP A 139 1.49 -14.94 10.49
C ASP A 139 1.55 -14.43 9.05
N VAL A 140 0.56 -14.79 8.22
CA VAL A 140 0.48 -14.35 6.82
C VAL A 140 0.35 -12.82 6.71
N TYR A 141 -0.48 -12.20 7.55
CA TYR A 141 -0.62 -10.74 7.57
C TYR A 141 0.67 -10.07 7.99
N LEU A 142 1.32 -10.57 9.05
CA LEU A 142 2.58 -10.02 9.53
C LEU A 142 3.70 -10.18 8.49
N ASP A 143 3.77 -11.31 7.79
CA ASP A 143 4.73 -11.52 6.69
C ASP A 143 4.48 -10.55 5.53
N ILE A 144 3.25 -10.46 5.04
CA ILE A 144 2.89 -9.56 3.94
C ILE A 144 3.14 -8.10 4.34
N SER A 145 2.79 -7.69 5.55
CA SER A 145 3.00 -6.30 5.99
C SER A 145 4.47 -5.89 5.97
N VAL A 146 5.40 -6.75 6.39
CA VAL A 146 6.85 -6.46 6.29
C VAL A 146 7.27 -6.29 4.84
N LYS A 147 6.85 -7.21 3.96
CA LYS A 147 7.14 -7.14 2.53
C LYS A 147 6.61 -5.86 1.87
N LEU A 148 5.43 -5.39 2.28
CA LEU A 148 4.88 -4.11 1.81
C LEU A 148 5.70 -2.91 2.31
N LEU A 149 6.16 -2.92 3.57
CA LEU A 149 7.03 -1.89 4.10
C LEU A 149 8.37 -1.85 3.34
N ASP A 150 8.95 -2.99 2.99
CA ASP A 150 10.17 -3.07 2.19
C ASP A 150 9.97 -2.50 0.77
N ILE A 151 8.81 -2.75 0.15
CA ILE A 151 8.44 -2.15 -1.14
C ILE A 151 8.35 -0.62 -1.02
N CYS A 152 7.68 -0.10 0.02
CA CYS A 152 7.61 1.33 0.25
C CYS A 152 9.01 1.96 0.42
N ILE A 153 9.91 1.32 1.18
CA ILE A 153 11.30 1.78 1.34
C ILE A 153 12.02 1.83 0.00
N ALA A 154 11.83 0.82 -0.86
CA ALA A 154 12.42 0.79 -2.18
C ALA A 154 11.87 1.90 -3.09
N PHE A 155 10.55 2.14 -3.08
CA PHE A 155 9.92 3.23 -3.83
C PHE A 155 10.37 4.61 -3.34
N SER A 156 10.37 4.86 -2.02
CA SER A 156 10.86 6.12 -1.45
C SER A 156 12.32 6.37 -1.79
N SER A 157 13.15 5.31 -1.77
CA SER A 157 14.55 5.39 -2.20
C SER A 157 14.69 5.77 -3.67
N GLU A 158 13.81 5.27 -4.53
CA GLU A 158 13.84 5.58 -5.95
C GLU A 158 13.31 6.98 -6.27
N LEU A 159 12.22 7.39 -5.63
CA LEU A 159 11.69 8.74 -5.75
C LEU A 159 12.72 9.77 -5.28
N SER A 160 13.39 9.51 -4.15
CA SER A 160 14.49 10.35 -3.66
C SER A 160 15.66 10.41 -4.64
N ARG A 161 16.03 9.26 -5.24
CA ARG A 161 17.07 9.20 -6.27
C ARG A 161 16.68 10.03 -7.48
N LEU A 162 15.48 9.86 -8.02
CA LEU A 162 15.01 10.66 -9.16
C LEU A 162 15.00 12.15 -8.82
N ASN A 163 14.56 12.52 -7.60
CA ASN A 163 14.50 13.91 -7.17
C ASN A 163 15.89 14.54 -6.99
N GLN A 164 16.92 13.79 -6.59
CA GLN A 164 18.31 14.27 -6.59
C GLN A 164 18.79 14.72 -7.99
N GLY A 165 18.17 14.20 -9.06
CA GLY A 165 18.42 14.65 -10.42
C GLY A 165 18.11 16.15 -10.62
N HIS A 166 17.16 16.70 -9.87
CA HIS A 166 16.76 18.09 -9.95
C HIS A 166 17.94 19.06 -9.69
N LEU A 167 18.86 18.71 -8.78
CA LEU A 167 20.05 19.52 -8.50
C LEU A 167 20.97 19.66 -9.70
N PHE A 168 21.12 18.61 -10.52
CA PHE A 168 21.92 18.67 -11.74
C PHE A 168 21.29 19.62 -12.77
N LEU A 169 19.96 19.58 -12.89
CA LEU A 169 19.21 20.44 -13.79
C LEU A 169 19.31 21.90 -13.35
N GLN A 170 19.10 22.20 -12.06
CA GLN A 170 19.29 23.55 -11.51
C GLN A 170 20.71 24.07 -11.73
N CYS A 171 21.73 23.21 -11.51
CA CYS A 171 23.12 23.57 -11.78
C CYS A 171 23.37 23.91 -13.25
N ALA A 172 22.75 23.17 -14.18
CA ALA A 172 22.88 23.43 -15.61
C ALA A 172 22.22 24.76 -15.99
N LEU A 173 20.99 25.01 -15.51
CA LEU A 173 20.23 26.23 -15.76
C LEU A 173 20.93 27.48 -15.23
N HIS A 174 21.48 27.43 -14.01
CA HIS A 174 22.21 28.55 -13.44
C HIS A 174 23.47 28.92 -14.24
N LYS A 175 24.09 27.93 -14.91
CA LYS A 175 25.29 28.10 -15.73
C LYS A 175 25.00 28.47 -17.18
N MET A 176 23.74 28.63 -17.58
CA MET A 176 23.38 29.04 -18.95
C MET A 176 23.41 30.56 -19.16
N GLY A 177 23.58 31.36 -18.10
CA GLY A 177 23.57 32.82 -18.18
C GLY A 177 24.83 33.50 -18.76
N SER A 178 25.85 32.74 -19.23
CA SER A 178 27.01 33.35 -19.93
C SER A 178 27.73 32.39 -20.89
N SER A 179 28.33 32.94 -21.96
CA SER A 179 28.90 32.15 -23.06
C SER A 179 30.09 31.24 -22.70
N LYS A 180 30.84 31.56 -21.64
CA LYS A 180 31.95 30.71 -21.14
C LYS A 180 31.48 29.56 -20.25
N GLN A 181 30.20 29.53 -19.87
CA GLN A 181 29.65 28.55 -18.93
C GLN A 181 28.92 27.39 -19.63
N PHE A 182 28.79 27.38 -20.96
CA PHE A 182 28.15 26.31 -21.74
C PHE A 182 28.80 24.92 -21.57
N VAL A 183 30.14 24.85 -21.53
CA VAL A 183 30.85 23.59 -21.27
C VAL A 183 30.49 23.03 -19.88
N ARG A 184 30.28 23.92 -18.90
CA ARG A 184 29.94 23.56 -17.52
C ARG A 184 28.46 23.22 -17.34
N ALA A 185 27.57 23.82 -18.14
CA ALA A 185 26.16 23.42 -18.21
C ALA A 185 26.04 22.02 -18.82
N ARG A 186 26.77 21.76 -19.91
CA ARG A 186 26.83 20.44 -20.56
C ARG A 186 27.28 19.33 -19.61
N SER A 187 28.35 19.55 -18.85
CA SER A 187 28.81 18.55 -17.85
C SER A 187 27.75 18.26 -16.78
N SER A 188 26.95 19.26 -16.40
CA SER A 188 25.85 19.06 -15.44
C SER A 188 24.70 18.26 -16.04
N LEU A 189 24.37 18.49 -17.32
CA LEU A 189 23.38 17.68 -18.05
C LEU A 189 23.87 16.25 -18.30
N ASP A 190 25.16 16.05 -18.56
CA ASP A 190 25.76 14.72 -18.68
C ASP A 190 25.65 13.96 -17.35
N GLY A 191 25.94 14.66 -16.23
CA GLY A 191 25.74 14.14 -14.88
C GLY A 191 24.29 13.77 -14.60
N TRP A 192 23.33 14.62 -14.97
CA TRP A 192 21.90 14.30 -14.86
C TRP A 192 21.54 13.05 -15.64
N ARG A 193 21.97 12.95 -16.91
CA ARG A 193 21.67 11.82 -17.79
C ARG A 193 22.27 10.52 -17.25
N LEU A 194 23.49 10.55 -16.72
CA LEU A 194 24.09 9.40 -16.06
C LEU A 194 23.30 9.00 -14.81
N HIS A 195 22.92 10.00 -14.01
CA HIS A 195 22.19 9.80 -12.76
C HIS A 195 20.84 9.12 -13.01
N ILE A 196 20.00 9.64 -13.91
CA ILE A 196 18.67 9.06 -14.18
C ILE A 196 18.74 7.65 -14.76
N ASN A 197 19.77 7.33 -15.55
CA ASN A 197 19.95 6.03 -16.18
C ASN A 197 20.60 4.98 -15.24
N THR A 198 21.15 5.43 -14.11
CA THR A 198 21.70 4.52 -13.09
C THR A 198 20.55 3.80 -12.40
N LYS A 199 20.58 2.46 -12.38
CA LYS A 199 19.54 1.65 -11.75
C LYS A 199 19.66 1.65 -10.23
N ASN A 200 18.51 1.59 -9.57
CA ASN A 200 18.44 1.36 -8.13
C ASN A 200 18.26 -0.13 -7.84
N PRO A 201 19.23 -0.80 -7.18
CA PRO A 201 19.14 -2.23 -6.91
C PRO A 201 17.97 -2.61 -6.00
N ARG A 202 17.46 -1.68 -5.18
CA ARG A 202 16.28 -1.94 -4.32
C ARG A 202 15.01 -2.19 -5.14
N ILE A 203 14.87 -1.52 -6.30
CA ILE A 203 13.74 -1.72 -7.23
C ILE A 203 13.83 -3.06 -7.96
N GLU A 204 15.04 -3.61 -8.13
CA GLU A 204 15.21 -4.95 -8.68
C GLU A 204 14.66 -6.01 -7.73
N ASN A 205 14.88 -5.84 -6.41
CA ASN A 205 14.34 -6.72 -5.38
C ASN A 205 12.81 -6.60 -5.20
N CYS A 206 12.17 -5.48 -5.55
CA CYS A 206 10.70 -5.36 -5.44
C CYS A 206 9.95 -6.46 -6.18
N CYS A 207 10.48 -6.94 -7.29
CA CYS A 207 9.81 -7.95 -8.11
C CYS A 207 9.80 -9.31 -7.43
N THR A 208 10.92 -9.72 -6.84
CA THR A 208 10.98 -10.99 -6.10
C THR A 208 10.10 -10.94 -4.85
N ILE A 209 10.01 -9.78 -4.19
CA ILE A 209 9.07 -9.57 -3.09
C ILE A 209 7.63 -9.71 -3.59
N LEU A 210 7.26 -9.05 -4.70
CA LEU A 210 5.93 -9.12 -5.28
C LEU A 210 5.55 -10.55 -5.70
N ASP A 211 6.46 -11.29 -6.32
CA ASP A 211 6.25 -12.70 -6.70
C ASP A 211 5.93 -13.54 -5.45
N SER A 212 6.65 -13.35 -4.35
CA SER A 212 6.36 -14.03 -3.08
C SER A 212 4.99 -13.66 -2.47
N ILE A 213 4.52 -12.43 -2.70
CA ILE A 213 3.19 -11.98 -2.28
C ILE A 213 2.12 -12.63 -3.17
N VAL A 214 2.37 -12.78 -4.47
CA VAL A 214 1.49 -13.48 -5.42
C VAL A 214 1.39 -14.96 -5.10
N GLU A 215 2.49 -15.64 -4.76
CA GLU A 215 2.47 -17.05 -4.35
C GLU A 215 1.58 -17.30 -3.13
N SER A 216 1.45 -16.31 -2.25
CA SER A 216 0.59 -16.35 -1.07
C SER A 216 -0.77 -15.66 -1.31
N ILE A 217 -1.16 -15.35 -2.55
CA ILE A 217 -2.39 -14.58 -2.86
C ILE A 217 -3.65 -15.29 -2.35
N ASP A 218 -3.62 -16.62 -2.38
CA ASP A 218 -4.64 -17.46 -1.78
C ASP A 218 -4.49 -17.43 -0.25
N LEU A 219 -5.34 -16.60 0.32
CA LEU A 219 -5.54 -16.45 1.75
C LEU A 219 -5.96 -17.83 2.33
N PRO A 220 -5.40 -18.28 3.49
CA PRO A 220 -5.73 -19.57 4.09
C PRO A 220 -7.23 -19.87 4.19
N LYS A 221 -7.63 -21.11 4.45
CA LYS A 221 -9.05 -21.38 4.75
C LYS A 221 -9.34 -20.98 6.19
N VAL A 222 -10.22 -20.00 6.41
CA VAL A 222 -10.68 -19.64 7.77
C VAL A 222 -11.50 -20.79 8.35
N LYS A 223 -11.48 -20.94 9.68
CA LYS A 223 -12.57 -21.59 10.43
C LYS A 223 -13.94 -21.06 9.97
N ASN A 224 -15.02 -21.82 10.17
CA ASN A 224 -16.38 -21.56 9.65
C ASN A 224 -17.09 -20.28 10.21
N SER A 225 -16.40 -19.14 10.35
CA SER A 225 -16.96 -17.84 10.75
C SER A 225 -17.44 -17.06 9.53
N ALA A 226 -18.70 -16.62 9.55
CA ALA A 226 -19.26 -15.76 8.51
C ALA A 226 -18.58 -14.38 8.46
N LYS A 227 -18.19 -13.82 9.62
CA LYS A 227 -17.44 -12.55 9.71
C LYS A 227 -16.04 -12.69 9.12
N GLY A 228 -15.34 -13.78 9.45
CA GLY A 228 -14.02 -14.09 8.90
C GLY A 228 -14.06 -14.21 7.37
N LYS A 229 -15.08 -14.87 6.81
CA LYS A 229 -15.25 -14.94 5.35
C LYS A 229 -15.40 -13.57 4.68
N VAL A 230 -16.12 -12.62 5.31
CA VAL A 230 -16.23 -11.24 4.81
C VAL A 230 -14.87 -10.55 4.81
N LEU A 231 -14.17 -10.60 5.94
CA LEU A 231 -12.84 -9.99 6.06
C LEU A 231 -11.87 -10.57 5.03
N MET A 232 -11.86 -11.89 4.82
CA MET A 232 -10.94 -12.49 3.85
C MET A 232 -11.22 -12.09 2.42
N ARG A 233 -12.49 -11.99 2.08
CA ARG A 233 -12.89 -11.53 0.75
C ARG A 233 -12.47 -10.09 0.50
N ALA A 234 -12.59 -9.21 1.51
CA ALA A 234 -12.10 -7.84 1.43
C ALA A 234 -10.57 -7.76 1.33
N MET A 235 -9.86 -8.50 2.18
CA MET A 235 -8.39 -8.58 2.17
C MET A 235 -7.83 -9.09 0.85
N TYR A 236 -8.52 -10.02 0.19
CA TYR A 236 -8.15 -10.46 -1.15
C TYR A 236 -8.17 -9.29 -2.15
N GLY A 237 -9.23 -8.48 -2.15
CA GLY A 237 -9.32 -7.28 -2.99
C GLY A 237 -8.19 -6.28 -2.72
N VAL A 238 -7.92 -5.99 -1.44
CA VAL A 238 -6.80 -5.12 -1.03
C VAL A 238 -5.48 -5.65 -1.58
N LYS A 239 -5.23 -6.95 -1.40
CA LYS A 239 -3.99 -7.61 -1.81
C LYS A 239 -3.81 -7.53 -3.33
N VAL A 240 -4.85 -7.85 -4.10
CA VAL A 240 -4.84 -7.77 -5.57
C VAL A 240 -4.52 -6.36 -6.06
N VAL A 241 -5.19 -5.34 -5.53
CA VAL A 241 -4.96 -3.95 -5.95
C VAL A 241 -3.56 -3.47 -5.57
N THR A 242 -3.09 -3.85 -4.38
CA THR A 242 -1.73 -3.52 -3.92
C THR A 242 -0.68 -4.13 -4.83
N ILE A 243 -0.77 -5.44 -5.12
CA ILE A 243 0.16 -6.13 -6.04
C ILE A 243 0.14 -5.46 -7.40
N PHE A 244 -1.04 -5.18 -7.96
CA PHE A 244 -1.16 -4.52 -9.26
C PHE A 244 -0.44 -3.17 -9.28
N VAL A 245 -0.77 -2.26 -8.37
CA VAL A 245 -0.16 -0.91 -8.32
C VAL A 245 1.35 -0.99 -8.07
N CYS A 246 1.80 -1.81 -7.13
CA CYS A 246 3.22 -2.00 -6.86
C CYS A 246 3.97 -2.61 -8.06
N SER A 247 3.34 -3.49 -8.84
CA SER A 247 3.93 -4.03 -10.07
C SER A 247 4.07 -2.96 -11.16
N VAL A 248 3.08 -2.06 -11.28
CA VAL A 248 3.12 -0.92 -12.21
C VAL A 248 4.25 0.04 -11.83
N PHE A 249 4.38 0.39 -10.55
CA PHE A 249 5.49 1.22 -10.05
C PHE A 249 6.85 0.55 -10.28
N SER A 250 6.96 -0.75 -9.99
CA SER A 250 8.19 -1.51 -10.20
C SER A 250 8.59 -1.55 -11.67
N ALA A 251 7.63 -1.73 -12.58
CA ALA A 251 7.85 -1.70 -14.02
C ALA A 251 8.28 -0.30 -14.50
N ALA A 252 7.64 0.76 -14.00
CA ALA A 252 7.96 2.14 -14.33
C ALA A 252 9.39 2.53 -13.90
N PHE A 253 9.76 2.25 -12.65
CA PHE A 253 11.06 2.61 -12.09
C PHE A 253 12.24 1.78 -12.60
N SER A 254 11.99 0.57 -13.06
CA SER A 254 13.04 -0.28 -13.65
C SER A 254 13.08 -0.24 -15.17
N SER A 255 12.22 0.57 -15.79
CA SER A 255 12.03 0.66 -17.23
C SER A 255 11.87 -0.71 -17.90
N SER A 256 11.06 -1.60 -17.31
CA SER A 256 10.91 -2.98 -17.79
C SER A 256 9.49 -3.51 -17.63
N ALA A 257 8.88 -3.89 -18.77
CA ALA A 257 7.59 -4.56 -18.82
C ALA A 257 7.59 -5.97 -18.19
N LYS A 258 8.77 -6.59 -18.02
CA LYS A 258 8.90 -7.96 -17.48
C LYS A 258 8.37 -8.10 -16.05
N LYS A 259 8.17 -6.97 -15.38
CA LYS A 259 7.80 -6.87 -13.97
C LYS A 259 6.32 -6.56 -13.76
N LEU A 260 5.56 -6.45 -14.86
CA LEU A 260 4.11 -6.34 -14.79
C LEU A 260 3.51 -7.69 -14.46
N LEU A 261 2.61 -7.70 -13.49
CA LEU A 261 1.87 -8.89 -13.09
C LEU A 261 0.48 -8.84 -13.72
N ASP A 262 0.07 -9.96 -14.32
CA ASP A 262 -1.26 -10.17 -14.86
C ASP A 262 -2.02 -11.08 -13.87
N LEU A 263 -2.86 -10.48 -13.03
CA LEU A 263 -3.68 -11.20 -12.04
C LEU A 263 -5.03 -11.57 -12.66
N ASN A 264 -5.48 -12.80 -12.41
CA ASN A 264 -6.81 -13.25 -12.80
C ASN A 264 -7.77 -13.16 -11.60
N VAL A 265 -8.85 -12.40 -11.76
CA VAL A 265 -9.87 -12.18 -10.73
C VAL A 265 -11.21 -12.70 -11.24
N ALA A 266 -11.91 -13.48 -10.43
CA ALA A 266 -13.21 -14.03 -10.81
C ALA A 266 -14.30 -12.94 -10.90
N ASP A 267 -15.20 -13.05 -11.87
CA ASP A 267 -16.32 -12.11 -12.06
C ASP A 267 -17.35 -12.10 -10.92
N THR A 268 -17.18 -13.00 -9.93
CA THR A 268 -18.02 -13.05 -8.73
C THR A 268 -17.80 -11.89 -7.75
N PHE A 269 -16.75 -11.09 -7.92
CA PHE A 269 -16.48 -9.90 -7.10
C PHE A 269 -17.06 -8.65 -7.76
N LEU A 270 -17.74 -7.76 -7.01
CA LEU A 270 -18.37 -6.57 -7.60
C LEU A 270 -17.36 -5.61 -8.26
N TRP A 271 -16.10 -5.68 -7.82
CA TRP A 271 -14.99 -4.90 -8.35
C TRP A 271 -14.20 -5.62 -9.46
N GLY A 272 -14.47 -6.91 -9.72
CA GLY A 272 -13.68 -7.76 -10.62
C GLY A 272 -13.59 -7.22 -12.04
N GLN A 273 -14.72 -6.85 -12.64
CA GLN A 273 -14.75 -6.27 -14.00
C GLN A 273 -14.00 -4.94 -14.07
N ALA A 274 -14.17 -4.06 -13.07
CA ALA A 274 -13.48 -2.78 -13.01
C ALA A 274 -11.95 -2.98 -12.95
N PHE A 275 -11.49 -3.95 -12.15
CA PHE A 275 -10.10 -4.33 -12.07
C PHE A 275 -9.56 -4.91 -13.39
N THR A 276 -10.25 -5.86 -14.00
CA THR A 276 -9.82 -6.48 -15.27
C THR A 276 -9.69 -5.44 -16.39
N ASN A 277 -10.63 -4.48 -16.47
CA ASN A 277 -10.56 -3.36 -17.41
C ASN A 277 -9.36 -2.45 -17.15
N LEU A 278 -9.12 -2.12 -15.87
CA LEU A 278 -7.99 -1.29 -15.46
C LEU A 278 -6.66 -1.96 -15.77
N GLN A 279 -6.47 -3.20 -15.31
CA GLN A 279 -5.24 -3.97 -15.50
C GLN A 279 -4.93 -4.13 -16.99
N SER A 280 -5.91 -4.54 -17.81
CA SER A 280 -5.70 -4.73 -19.25
C SER A 280 -5.33 -3.43 -19.97
N THR A 281 -5.97 -2.31 -19.62
CA THR A 281 -5.68 -0.99 -20.23
C THR A 281 -4.29 -0.51 -19.86
N VAL A 282 -3.96 -0.51 -18.57
CA VAL A 282 -2.67 -0.03 -18.05
C VAL A 282 -1.53 -0.94 -18.50
N ASN A 283 -1.65 -2.26 -18.31
CA ASN A 283 -0.59 -3.20 -18.70
C ASN A 283 -0.34 -3.17 -20.21
N LYS A 284 -1.38 -3.04 -21.04
CA LYS A 284 -1.23 -2.92 -22.49
C LYS A 284 -0.45 -1.65 -22.85
N GLU A 285 -0.81 -0.51 -22.27
CA GLU A 285 -0.12 0.75 -22.57
C GLU A 285 1.34 0.73 -22.09
N ILE A 286 1.61 0.20 -20.90
CA ILE A 286 2.99 0.06 -20.40
C ILE A 286 3.81 -0.89 -21.30
N LYS A 287 3.23 -2.03 -21.72
CA LYS A 287 3.86 -2.94 -22.70
C LYS A 287 4.17 -2.19 -24.01
N ASN A 288 3.23 -1.38 -24.52
CA ASN A 288 3.45 -0.56 -25.73
C ASN A 288 4.61 0.44 -25.55
N ILE A 289 4.65 1.17 -24.42
CA ILE A 289 5.71 2.14 -24.10
C ILE A 289 7.09 1.47 -24.21
N PHE A 290 7.25 0.30 -23.59
CA PHE A 290 8.54 -0.40 -23.61
C PHE A 290 8.88 -1.05 -24.96
N THR A 291 7.89 -1.44 -25.76
CA THR A 291 8.16 -1.89 -27.15
C THR A 291 8.54 -0.75 -28.08
N SER A 292 8.13 0.48 -27.79
CA SER A 292 8.44 1.67 -28.60
C SER A 292 9.88 2.18 -28.44
N GLY A 293 10.70 1.53 -27.61
CA GLY A 293 12.10 1.92 -27.39
C GLY A 293 12.29 3.20 -26.57
N ARG A 294 11.26 3.66 -25.85
CA ARG A 294 11.35 4.81 -24.96
C ARG A 294 12.35 4.57 -23.82
N SER A 295 13.18 5.59 -23.54
CA SER A 295 14.26 5.53 -22.54
C SER A 295 13.73 5.50 -21.10
N THR A 296 12.55 6.08 -20.86
CA THR A 296 11.88 6.11 -19.57
C THR A 296 10.38 5.91 -19.76
N ALA A 297 9.73 5.36 -18.74
CA ALA A 297 8.28 5.15 -18.73
C ALA A 297 7.51 6.34 -18.14
N LEU A 298 8.18 7.19 -17.34
CA LEU A 298 7.57 8.36 -16.69
C LEU A 298 7.48 9.52 -17.67
N LYS A 299 6.27 10.05 -17.87
CA LYS A 299 5.97 11.07 -18.88
C LYS A 299 6.70 12.39 -18.63
N GLU A 300 6.70 12.83 -17.38
CA GLU A 300 7.33 14.07 -16.95
C GLU A 300 8.86 13.97 -17.09
N LEU A 301 9.44 12.80 -16.79
CA LEU A 301 10.86 12.54 -17.00
C LEU A 301 11.23 12.47 -18.49
N GLU A 302 10.37 11.87 -19.33
CA GLU A 302 10.51 11.86 -20.79
C GLU A 302 10.51 13.30 -21.35
N ALA A 303 9.64 14.16 -20.84
CA ALA A 303 9.57 15.57 -21.24
C ALA A 303 10.84 16.35 -20.87
N VAL A 304 11.40 16.11 -19.67
CA VAL A 304 12.69 16.70 -19.28
C VAL A 304 13.81 16.20 -20.18
N ASP A 305 13.90 14.89 -20.44
CA ASP A 305 14.91 14.30 -21.34
C ASP A 305 14.83 14.86 -22.76
N ALA A 306 13.61 15.11 -23.26
CA ALA A 306 13.39 15.76 -24.55
C ALA A 306 13.94 17.20 -24.59
N CYS A 307 13.73 18.00 -23.53
CA CYS A 307 14.29 19.34 -23.44
C CYS A 307 15.82 19.32 -23.33
N VAL A 308 16.37 18.39 -22.53
CA VAL A 308 17.82 18.18 -22.43
C VAL A 308 18.41 17.85 -23.81
N LYS A 309 17.79 16.94 -24.57
CA LYS A 309 18.22 16.60 -25.94
C LYS A 309 18.21 17.79 -26.90
N LYS A 310 17.17 18.65 -26.84
CA LYS A 310 17.09 19.89 -27.64
C LYS A 310 18.19 20.89 -27.26
N LEU A 311 18.53 20.98 -25.98
CA LEU A 311 19.67 21.80 -25.55
C LEU A 311 20.99 21.27 -26.10
N TYR A 312 21.19 19.94 -26.11
CA TYR A 312 22.39 19.35 -26.70
C TYR A 312 22.56 19.63 -28.19
N SER A 313 21.49 19.59 -28.99
CA SER A 313 21.59 19.92 -30.43
C SER A 313 21.99 21.37 -30.64
N THR A 314 21.42 22.27 -29.85
CA THR A 314 21.77 23.71 -29.89
C THR A 314 23.23 23.96 -29.49
N PHE A 315 23.82 23.11 -28.64
CA PHE A 315 25.25 23.21 -28.30
C PHE A 315 26.21 22.70 -29.38
N GLN A 316 25.73 21.97 -30.39
CA GLN A 316 26.58 21.42 -31.45
C GLN A 316 26.70 22.33 -32.67
N ASP A 317 25.69 23.17 -32.94
CA ASP A 317 25.60 23.95 -34.18
C ASP A 317 26.30 25.33 -34.14
N GLY A 318 26.77 25.78 -32.98
CA GLY A 318 27.59 26.99 -32.83
C GLY A 318 26.76 28.27 -32.67
N VAL A 319 26.89 28.93 -31.51
CA VAL A 319 25.98 29.98 -31.04
C VAL A 319 26.04 31.25 -31.90
N ASP A 320 25.13 31.37 -32.87
CA ASP A 320 24.74 32.64 -33.49
C ASP A 320 23.74 33.41 -32.59
N ALA A 321 23.61 34.73 -32.75
CA ALA A 321 22.76 35.56 -31.89
C ALA A 321 21.26 35.17 -31.91
N ILE A 322 20.79 34.52 -32.99
CA ILE A 322 19.43 33.99 -33.14
C ILE A 322 19.27 32.67 -32.35
N GLU A 323 20.34 31.90 -32.16
CA GLU A 323 20.34 30.68 -31.34
C GLU A 323 20.38 30.97 -29.83
N ALA A 324 20.86 32.14 -29.43
CA ALA A 324 20.90 32.54 -28.02
C ALA A 324 19.48 32.69 -27.42
N ASP A 325 18.56 33.34 -28.14
CA ASP A 325 17.16 33.48 -27.72
C ASP A 325 16.41 32.13 -27.76
N ALA A 326 16.71 31.28 -28.75
CA ALA A 326 16.16 29.92 -28.80
C ALA A 326 16.64 29.04 -27.63
N SER A 327 17.93 29.13 -27.29
CA SER A 327 18.52 28.41 -26.15
C SER A 327 17.90 28.83 -24.82
N GLN A 328 17.64 30.13 -24.65
CA GLN A 328 17.03 30.69 -23.45
C GLN A 328 15.59 30.17 -23.28
N ASN A 329 14.79 30.15 -24.35
CA ASN A 329 13.44 29.60 -24.31
C ASN A 329 13.42 28.10 -23.93
N ILE A 330 14.37 27.31 -24.45
CA ILE A 330 14.46 25.88 -24.11
C ILE A 330 14.92 25.70 -22.65
N ALA A 331 15.83 26.56 -22.16
CA ALA A 331 16.27 26.54 -20.77
C ALA A 331 15.11 26.88 -19.81
N GLU A 332 14.28 27.86 -20.14
CA GLU A 332 13.08 28.20 -19.36
C GLU A 332 12.06 27.04 -19.34
N ASP A 333 11.81 26.40 -20.48
CA ASP A 333 10.95 25.20 -20.56
C ASP A 333 11.54 24.02 -19.77
N LEU A 334 12.86 23.82 -19.84
CA LEU A 334 13.55 22.82 -19.01
C LEU A 334 13.36 23.12 -17.52
N GLY A 335 13.52 24.37 -17.09
CA GLY A 335 13.33 24.80 -15.71
C GLY A 335 11.93 24.48 -15.20
N LYS A 336 10.90 24.84 -15.98
CA LYS A 336 9.50 24.54 -15.64
C LYS A 336 9.27 23.03 -15.53
N ARG A 337 9.69 22.24 -16.51
CA ARG A 337 9.50 20.77 -16.50
C ARG A 337 10.28 20.09 -15.39
N ALA A 338 11.47 20.58 -15.06
CA ALA A 338 12.28 20.06 -13.97
C ALA A 338 11.63 20.29 -12.60
N GLU A 339 10.97 21.44 -12.45
CA GLU A 339 10.20 21.77 -11.25
C GLU A 339 8.92 20.93 -11.17
N ASP A 340 8.16 20.82 -12.25
CA ASP A 340 6.95 19.98 -12.32
C ASP A 340 7.28 18.51 -11.99
N LEU A 341 8.41 17.98 -12.50
CA LEU A 341 8.92 16.65 -12.17
C LEU A 341 9.25 16.53 -10.68
N SER A 342 9.99 17.47 -10.11
CA SER A 342 10.38 17.49 -8.69
C SER A 342 9.15 17.49 -7.77
N GLN A 343 8.22 18.41 -8.00
CA GLN A 343 6.98 18.52 -7.22
C GLN A 343 6.12 17.27 -7.35
N GLY A 344 5.99 16.70 -8.56
CA GLY A 344 5.25 15.47 -8.77
C GLY A 344 5.87 14.27 -8.05
N LEU A 345 7.20 14.13 -8.05
CA LEU A 345 7.91 13.08 -7.30
C LEU A 345 7.71 13.23 -5.79
N ASP A 346 7.76 14.46 -5.26
CA ASP A 346 7.52 14.73 -3.84
C ASP A 346 6.07 14.41 -3.43
N LEU A 347 5.09 14.67 -4.29
CA LEU A 347 3.70 14.28 -4.05
C LEU A 347 3.55 12.76 -3.98
N ILE A 348 4.15 12.01 -4.91
CA ILE A 348 4.13 10.55 -4.86
C ILE A 348 4.84 10.03 -3.60
N ALA A 349 5.97 10.64 -3.21
CA ALA A 349 6.70 10.25 -2.01
C ALA A 349 5.84 10.41 -0.74
N LYS A 350 5.02 11.48 -0.67
CA LYS A 350 4.04 11.65 0.41
C LYS A 350 2.98 10.56 0.42
N GLU A 351 2.45 10.16 -0.75
CA GLU A 351 1.47 9.06 -0.82
C GLU A 351 2.10 7.71 -0.44
N VAL A 352 3.35 7.46 -0.84
CA VAL A 352 4.09 6.23 -0.45
C VAL A 352 4.33 6.21 1.06
N ASP A 353 4.71 7.34 1.66
CA ASP A 353 4.85 7.46 3.12
C ASP A 353 3.50 7.28 3.82
N GLY A 354 2.42 7.88 3.31
CA GLY A 354 1.06 7.67 3.80
C GLY A 354 0.68 6.19 3.81
N PHE A 355 0.94 5.47 2.71
CA PHE A 355 0.72 4.03 2.64
C PHE A 355 1.61 3.27 3.63
N PHE A 356 2.89 3.62 3.75
CA PHE A 356 3.80 3.03 4.74
C PHE A 356 3.25 3.17 6.17
N GLN A 357 2.76 4.36 6.53
CA GLN A 357 2.17 4.60 7.85
C GLN A 357 0.90 3.78 8.08
N VAL A 358 0.02 3.64 7.07
CA VAL A 358 -1.18 2.79 7.16
C VAL A 358 -0.80 1.33 7.43
N VAL A 359 0.19 0.78 6.72
CA VAL A 359 0.65 -0.60 6.92
C VAL A 359 1.30 -0.78 8.29
N LEU A 360 2.18 0.15 8.68
CA LEU A 360 2.89 0.10 9.96
C LEU A 360 1.92 0.18 11.15
N THR A 361 1.01 1.15 11.14
CA THR A 361 0.01 1.31 12.20
C THR A 361 -0.95 0.12 12.29
N GLY A 362 -1.36 -0.45 11.15
CA GLY A 362 -2.16 -1.67 11.13
C GLY A 362 -1.42 -2.87 11.74
N ARG A 363 -0.12 -3.02 11.44
CA ARG A 363 0.75 -4.03 12.05
C ARG A 363 0.90 -3.83 13.55
N ASP A 364 1.20 -2.62 14.00
CA ASP A 364 1.42 -2.31 15.41
C ASP A 364 0.14 -2.48 16.23
N ALA A 365 -1.02 -2.11 15.66
CA ALA A 365 -2.32 -2.37 16.27
C ALA A 365 -2.56 -3.87 16.45
N LEU A 366 -2.25 -4.70 15.44
CA LEU A 366 -2.39 -6.16 15.54
C LEU A 366 -1.49 -6.72 16.66
N LEU A 367 -0.20 -6.35 16.68
CA LEU A 367 0.75 -6.81 17.69
C LEU A 367 0.37 -6.38 19.10
N SER A 368 -0.13 -5.15 19.26
CA SER A 368 -0.59 -4.63 20.55
C SER A 368 -1.80 -5.41 21.08
N ASN A 369 -2.75 -5.75 20.21
CA ASN A 369 -3.91 -6.57 20.57
C ASN A 369 -3.49 -7.98 21.00
N LEU A 370 -2.53 -8.61 20.31
CA LEU A 370 -2.03 -9.96 20.67
C LEU A 370 -1.35 -9.98 22.05
N ARG A 371 -0.54 -8.95 22.35
CA ARG A 371 0.09 -8.79 23.67
C ARG A 371 -0.95 -8.60 24.77
N ALA A 372 -1.97 -7.77 24.53
CA ALA A 372 -3.05 -7.57 25.47
C ALA A 372 -3.83 -8.87 25.74
N SER A 373 -4.15 -9.65 24.71
CA SER A 373 -4.79 -10.97 24.86
C SER A 373 -3.93 -11.95 25.66
N GLY A 374 -2.61 -12.01 25.42
CA GLY A 374 -1.70 -12.86 26.17
C GLY A 374 -1.68 -12.56 27.68
N THR A 375 -1.68 -11.29 28.06
CA THR A 375 -1.71 -10.89 29.49
C THR A 375 -3.03 -11.23 30.20
N VAL A 376 -4.13 -11.41 29.46
CA VAL A 376 -5.43 -11.81 30.02
C VAL A 376 -5.47 -13.32 30.31
N PHE A 377 -4.86 -14.14 29.45
CA PHE A 377 -4.76 -15.59 29.67
C PHE A 377 -3.90 -15.92 30.90
N ASP A 378 -2.75 -15.25 31.09
CA ASP A 378 -1.87 -15.47 32.26
C ASP A 378 -2.53 -15.12 33.60
N ARG A 379 -3.34 -14.05 33.66
CA ARG A 379 -4.06 -13.68 34.89
C ARG A 379 -5.19 -14.64 35.23
N THR A 380 -5.74 -15.35 34.25
CA THR A 380 -6.83 -16.31 34.46
C THR A 380 -6.28 -17.68 34.90
N ALA A 381 -5.05 -18.02 34.52
CA ALA A 381 -4.36 -19.24 34.94
C ALA A 381 -3.78 -19.15 36.38
N GLY A 382 -3.47 -17.95 36.88
CA GLY A 382 -2.89 -17.74 38.22
C GLY A 382 -3.88 -17.68 39.39
N GLY A 383 -5.19 -17.94 39.18
CA GLY A 383 -6.24 -17.70 40.18
C GLY A 383 -6.66 -18.87 41.07
N ASN A 384 -6.00 -20.04 41.02
CA ASN A 384 -6.41 -21.24 41.76
C ASN A 384 -5.29 -21.82 42.65
N VAL A 385 -4.64 -21.00 43.46
CA VAL A 385 -3.83 -21.49 44.59
C VAL A 385 -4.15 -20.65 45.84
N GLU A 386 -4.41 -21.35 46.94
CA GLU A 386 -4.65 -20.90 48.33
C GLU A 386 -6.07 -20.50 48.75
N GLU A 387 -6.81 -21.50 49.24
CA GLU A 387 -7.28 -21.52 50.64
C GLU A 387 -7.72 -22.94 51.03
N GLN A 388 -6.79 -23.75 51.57
CA GLN A 388 -7.14 -24.88 52.43
C GLN A 388 -6.62 -24.57 53.83
N LEU A 389 -7.53 -24.01 54.63
CA LEU A 389 -7.37 -23.73 56.04
C LEU A 389 -7.19 -25.04 56.83
N VAL A 390 -6.10 -25.07 57.56
CA VAL A 390 -5.73 -26.00 58.63
C VAL A 390 -6.92 -26.25 59.58
N ARG A 391 -7.15 -27.52 59.90
CA ARG A 391 -7.71 -27.96 61.18
C ARG A 391 -6.77 -28.96 61.82
#